data_AF-A0A0V0RZV0-F1
#
_entry.id   AF-A0A0V0RZV0-F1
#
_cell.length_a   1.000
_cell.length_b   1.000
_cell.length_c   1.000
_cell.angle_alpha   90.00
_cell.angle_beta   90.00
_cell.angle_gamma   90.00
#
_symmetry.space_group_name_H-M   'P 1'
#
loop_
_entity.id
_entity.type
_entity.pdbx_description
1 polymer ?
#
loop_
_entity_poly.entity_id
_entity_poly.type
_entity_poly.pdbx_seq_one_letter_code
_entity_poly.pdbx_strand_id
1 'polypeptide(L)' 'MDRYFTSYYIVQHFLDHGLTAFGTVFAHRRDVPACLRKAARRDFLPDITLISYVPRKKSNVLLMTSCDAK' A
#
# COMPACT_ATOMS: atom_id res chain seq x y z
N MET A 1 -5.13 1.94 -9.07
CA MET A 1 -4.30 3.13 -9.32
C MET A 1 -2.85 2.72 -9.53
N ASP A 2 -2.17 3.43 -10.41
CA ASP A 2 -0.74 3.22 -10.67
C ASP A 2 0.12 3.86 -9.56
N ARG A 3 1.38 3.41 -9.44
CA ARG A 3 2.36 3.86 -8.43
C ARG A 3 2.61 5.36 -8.39
N TYR A 4 2.43 6.06 -9.52
CA TYR A 4 2.56 7.52 -9.56
C TYR A 4 1.42 8.25 -8.82
N PHE A 5 0.21 7.68 -8.87
CA PHE A 5 -1.01 8.28 -8.33
C PHE A 5 -1.39 7.73 -6.95
N THR A 6 -0.66 6.74 -6.42
CA THR A 6 -1.03 6.06 -5.18
C THR A 6 -0.09 6.48 -4.05
N SER A 7 -0.59 7.24 -3.07
CA SER A 7 0.10 7.57 -1.82
C SER A 7 -0.84 7.41 -0.64
N TYR A 8 -0.29 7.29 0.57
CA TYR A 8 -1.09 7.24 1.80
C TYR A 8 -2.11 8.38 1.87
N TYR A 9 -1.69 9.62 1.62
CA TYR A 9 -2.56 10.79 1.69
C TYR A 9 -3.70 10.77 0.66
N ILE A 10 -3.45 10.29 -0.56
CA ILE A 10 -4.48 10.19 -1.60
C ILE A 10 -5.51 9.11 -1.22
N VAL A 11 -5.03 7.97 -0.73
CA VAL A 11 -5.87 6.85 -0.31
C VAL A 11 -6.70 7.25 0.91
N GLN A 12 -6.11 7.94 1.88
CA GLN A 12 -6.81 8.46 3.06
C GLN A 12 -7.86 9.49 2.65
N HIS A 13 -7.50 10.46 1.80
CA HIS A 13 -8.43 11.46 1.30
C HIS A 13 -9.62 10.82 0.60
N PHE A 14 -9.42 9.77 -0.20
CA PHE A 14 -10.53 9.04 -0.81
C PHE A 14 -11.40 8.36 0.24
N LEU A 15 -10.79 7.73 1.25
CA LEU A 15 -11.54 7.09 2.32
C LEU A 15 -12.39 8.07 3.11
N ASP A 16 -11.85 9.25 3.44
CA ASP A 16 -12.56 10.33 4.15
C ASP A 16 -13.80 10.82 3.36
N HIS A 17 -13.81 10.64 2.03
CA HIS A 17 -14.93 10.96 1.15
C HIS A 17 -15.81 9.74 0.80
N GLY A 18 -15.64 8.61 1.50
CA GLY A 18 -16.40 7.38 1.28
C GLY A 18 -16.03 6.63 -0.01
N LEU A 19 -14.87 6.92 -0.59
CA LEU A 19 -14.34 6.24 -1.77
C LEU A 19 -13.29 5.21 -1.40
N THR A 20 -13.24 4.12 -2.17
CA THR A 20 -12.20 3.09 -2.03
C THR A 20 -11.09 3.29 -3.03
N ALA A 21 -9.87 3.00 -2.59
CA ALA A 21 -8.67 3.20 -3.38
C ALA A 21 -7.74 2.00 -3.24
N PHE A 22 -7.30 1.49 -4.38
CA PHE A 22 -6.37 0.38 -4.48
C PHE A 22 -5.28 0.74 -5.48
N GLY A 23 -4.00 0.53 -5.15
CA GLY A 23 -2.93 0.80 -6.08
C GLY A 23 -1.58 0.25 -5.66
N THR A 24 -0.63 0.25 -6.60
CA THR A 24 0.77 -0.10 -6.30
C THR A 24 1.49 1.11 -5.73
N VAL A 25 2.56 0.91 -4.96
CA VAL A 25 3.35 2.01 -4.37
C VAL A 25 4.85 1.77 -4.54
N PHE A 26 5.61 2.86 -4.63
CA PHE A 26 7.06 2.77 -4.67
C PHE A 26 7.64 2.33 -3.33
N ALA A 27 8.62 1.43 -3.35
CA ALA A 27 9.28 0.97 -2.13
C ALA A 27 10.07 2.05 -1.39
N HIS A 28 10.55 3.08 -2.11
CA HIS A 28 11.33 4.17 -1.52
C HIS A 28 10.46 5.29 -0.94
N ARG A 29 9.13 5.17 -1.01
CA ARG A 29 8.21 6.20 -0.51
C ARG A 29 8.24 6.24 1.02
N ARG A 30 8.16 7.44 1.61
CA ARG A 30 8.32 7.66 3.06
C ARG A 30 7.17 7.09 3.88
N ASP A 31 6.01 7.03 3.27
CA ASP A 31 4.77 6.44 3.77
C ASP A 31 4.77 4.90 3.77
N VAL A 32 5.80 4.25 3.21
CA VAL A 32 5.96 2.79 3.21
C VAL A 32 6.90 2.37 4.34
N PRO A 33 6.42 1.62 5.35
CA PRO A 33 7.25 1.04 6.40
C PRO A 33 8.39 0.20 5.85
N ALA A 34 9.59 0.36 6.44
CA ALA A 34 10.79 -0.35 5.98
C ALA A 34 10.66 -1.88 6.11
N CYS A 35 9.86 -2.37 7.06
CA CYS A 35 9.59 -3.80 7.28
C CYS A 35 8.95 -4.49 6.08
N LEU A 36 8.17 -3.76 5.27
CA LEU A 36 7.52 -4.29 4.08
C LEU A 36 8.45 -4.38 2.85
N ARG A 37 9.64 -3.79 2.90
CA ARG A 37 10.49 -3.70 1.69
C ARG A 37 11.16 -5.01 1.33
N LYS A 38 11.35 -5.94 2.28
CA LYS A 38 12.24 -7.10 2.11
C LYS A 38 11.55 -8.46 2.08
N ALA A 39 10.29 -8.57 2.48
CA ALA A 39 9.59 -9.84 2.55
C ALA A 39 8.11 -9.68 2.24
N ALA A 40 7.46 -10.77 1.82
CA ALA A 40 6.01 -10.82 1.71
C ALA A 40 5.40 -10.63 3.11
N ARG A 41 4.64 -9.55 3.30
CA ARG A 41 4.12 -9.14 4.60
C ARG A 41 2.92 -8.21 4.41
N ARG A 42 2.03 -8.18 5.39
CA ARG A 42 0.93 -7.22 5.48
C ARG A 42 1.14 -6.41 6.74
N ASP A 43 1.05 -5.10 6.63
CA ASP A 43 1.01 -4.21 7.79
C ASP A 43 -0.20 -3.26 7.65
N PHE A 44 -0.74 -2.87 8.79
CA PHE A 44 -1.92 -2.03 8.89
C PHE A 44 -1.51 -0.63 9.33
N LEU A 45 -1.89 0.36 8.54
CA LEU A 45 -2.10 1.71 9.03
C LEU A 45 -3.57 1.80 9.47
N PRO A 46 -3.95 2.76 10.32
CA PRO A 46 -5.23 2.78 11.04
C PRO A 46 -6.44 2.44 10.16
N ASP A 47 -6.48 2.98 8.94
CA ASP A 47 -7.58 2.76 7.99
C ASP A 47 -7.13 2.20 6.63
N ILE A 48 -5.83 1.91 6.47
CA ILE A 48 -5.22 1.55 5.18
C ILE A 48 -4.35 0.33 5.37
N THR A 49 -4.60 -0.71 4.58
CA THR A 49 -3.77 -1.91 4.55
C THR A 49 -2.69 -1.79 3.50
N LEU A 50 -1.46 -2.14 3.88
CA LEU A 50 -0.31 -2.18 2.97
C LEU A 50 0.19 -3.63 2.86
N ILE A 51 0.24 -4.13 1.64
CA ILE A 51 0.59 -5.51 1.31
C ILE A 51 1.86 -5.51 0.48
N SER A 52 2.88 -6.17 1.00
CA SER A 52 4.08 -6.56 0.29
C SER A 52 3.96 -8.01 -0.16
N TYR A 53 4.23 -8.28 -1.44
CA TYR A 53 4.32 -9.65 -1.96
C TYR A 53 5.46 -9.78 -2.97
N VAL A 54 6.06 -10.97 -3.03
CA VAL A 54 7.25 -11.25 -3.84
C VAL A 54 6.89 -12.21 -4.97
N PRO A 55 6.47 -11.73 -6.16
CA PRO A 55 6.09 -12.61 -7.27
C PRO A 55 7.27 -13.35 -7.90
N ARG A 56 8.47 -12.78 -7.84
CA ARG A 56 9.72 -13.37 -8.36
C ARG A 56 10.87 -13.09 -7.39
N LYS A 57 11.91 -13.92 -7.46
CA LYS A 57 13.13 -13.76 -6.64
C LYS A 57 13.68 -12.34 -6.83
N LYS A 58 13.82 -11.58 -5.73
CA LYS A 58 14.26 -10.17 -5.68
C LYS A 58 13.31 -9.12 -6.27
N SER A 59 12.10 -9.47 -6.71
CA SER A 59 11.09 -8.48 -7.10
C SER A 59 10.03 -8.41 -6.01
N ASN A 60 9.96 -7.30 -5.28
CA ASN A 60 8.91 -7.05 -4.32
C ASN A 60 7.90 -6.07 -4.91
N VAL A 61 6.60 -6.34 -4.71
CA VAL A 61 5.51 -5.47 -5.12
C VAL A 61 4.75 -5.04 -3.88
N LEU A 62 4.54 -3.73 -3.77
CA LEU A 62 3.81 -3.11 -2.68
C LEU A 62 2.47 -2.61 -3.18
N LEU A 63 1.42 -2.96 -2.46
CA LEU A 63 0.03 -2.60 -2.73
C LEU A 63 -0.53 -1.87 -1.52
N MET A 64 -1.14 -0.71 -1.77
CA MET A 64 -1.87 0.05 -0.77
C MET A 64 -3.36 -0.04 -1.08
N THR A 65 -4.14 -0.36 -0.06
CA THR A 65 -5.59 -0.55 -0.18
C THR A 65 -6.29 0.08 1.01
N SER A 66 -7.37 0.83 0.75
CA SER A 66 -8.28 1.34 1.78
C SER A 66 -9.38 0.34 2.15
N CYS A 67 -9.35 -0.88 1.58
CA CYS A 67 -10.33 -1.90 1.90
C CYS A 67 -9.97 -2.59 3.21
N ASP A 68 -10.96 -2.68 4.09
CA ASP A 68 -10.88 -3.37 5.37
C ASP A 68 -10.84 -4.89 5.13
N ALA A 69 -9.83 -5.56 5.66
CA ALA A 69 -9.72 -7.01 5.61
C ALA A 69 -10.54 -7.58 6.77
N LYS A 70 -11.85 -7.64 6.58
CA LYS A 70 -12.79 -8.28 7.51
C LYS A 70 -12.62 -9.80 7.53
#